data_AF-A0A5B9WGK7-F1
#
_entry.id   AF-A0A5B9WGK7-F1
#
_cell.length_a   1.000
_cell.length_b   1.000
_cell.length_c   1.000
_cell.angle_alpha   90.00
_cell.angle_beta   90.00
_cell.angle_gamma   90.00
#
_symmetry.space_group_name_H-M   'P 1'
#
loop_
_entity.id
_entity.type
_entity.pdbx_description
1 polymer ?
#
loop_
_entity_poly.entity_id
_entity_poly.type
_entity_poly.pdbx_seq_one_letter_code
_entity_poly.pdbx_strand_id
1 'polypeptide(L)'
;MSETVTLEIPDELARRAREVASATRRRFEDVVLDGLRRAVEEPDVEALPDDSLLALCDATMSPANQDALGTLLVLHREGTLSGDEAAHLDVLMAE
;
A
#
# COMPACT_ATOMS: atom_id res chain seq x y z
N MET A 1 13.93 -7.79 18.61
CA MET A 1 14.03 -9.23 18.92
C MET A 1 14.07 -9.96 17.59
N SER A 2 14.95 -10.95 17.40
CA SER A 2 15.03 -11.76 16.19
C SER A 2 14.44 -13.14 16.46
N GLU A 3 13.43 -13.53 15.70
CA GLU A 3 12.81 -14.85 15.75
C GLU A 3 13.27 -15.66 14.53
N THR A 4 13.58 -16.95 14.72
CA THR A 4 14.06 -17.83 13.65
C THR A 4 13.01 -18.88 13.36
N VAL A 5 12.50 -18.88 12.13
CA VAL A 5 11.49 -19.83 11.64
C VAL A 5 12.07 -20.57 10.44
N THR A 6 11.90 -21.90 10.40
CA THR A 6 12.22 -22.73 9.24
C THR A 6 10.97 -22.87 8.38
N LEU A 7 11.07 -22.50 7.11
CA LEU A 7 9.96 -22.53 6.15
C LEU A 7 10.35 -23.42 4.97
N GLU A 8 9.47 -24.35 4.61
CA GLU A 8 9.59 -25.10 3.37
C GLU A 8 9.01 -24.25 2.23
N ILE A 9 9.88 -23.84 1.30
CA ILE A 9 9.50 -22.97 0.18
C ILE A 9 9.16 -23.85 -1.03
N PRO A 10 7.97 -23.68 -1.66
CA PRO A 10 7.64 -24.40 -2.88
C PRO A 10 8.68 -24.18 -3.98
N ASP A 11 8.98 -25.22 -4.76
CA ASP A 11 10.02 -25.19 -5.80
C ASP A 11 9.88 -24.02 -6.78
N GLU A 12 8.64 -23.67 -7.14
CA GLU A 12 8.34 -22.54 -8.02
C GLU A 12 8.80 -21.20 -7.42
N LEU A 13 8.54 -20.99 -6.13
CA LEU A 13 8.91 -19.76 -5.43
C LEU A 13 10.43 -19.72 -5.19
N ALA A 14 11.03 -20.86 -4.86
CA ALA A 14 12.48 -21.00 -4.72
C ALA A 14 13.21 -20.69 -6.04
N ARG A 15 12.66 -21.12 -7.18
CA ARG A 15 13.21 -20.81 -8.50
C ARG A 15 13.18 -19.31 -8.78
N ARG A 16 12.03 -18.66 -8.61
CA ARG A 16 11.89 -17.20 -8.82
C ARG A 16 12.81 -16.40 -7.91
N ALA A 17 12.88 -16.74 -6.63
CA ALA A 17 13.75 -16.05 -5.69
C ALA A 17 15.25 -16.25 -6.04
N ARG A 18 15.66 -17.41 -6.60
CA ARG A 18 17.02 -17.60 -7.12
C ARG A 18 17.31 -16.77 -8.36
N GLU A 19 16.35 -16.60 -9.26
CA GLU A 19 16.50 -15.75 -10.45
C GLU A 19 16.72 -14.28 -10.03
N VAL A 20 15.90 -13.79 -9.10
CA VAL A 20 16.04 -12.44 -8.53
C VAL A 20 17.35 -12.27 -7.77
N ALA A 21 17.75 -13.26 -6.97
CA ALA A 21 19.04 -13.26 -6.27
C ALA A 21 20.22 -13.19 -7.24
N SER A 22 20.15 -13.96 -8.32
CA SER A 22 21.18 -13.96 -9.37
C SER A 22 21.23 -12.62 -10.12
N ALA A 23 20.07 -12.05 -10.45
CA ALA A 23 19.97 -10.75 -11.13
C ALA A 23 20.46 -9.59 -10.26
N THR A 24 20.18 -9.63 -8.96
CA THR A 24 20.56 -8.57 -8.00
C THR A 24 21.92 -8.79 -7.34
N ARG A 25 22.59 -9.93 -7.64
CA ARG A 25 23.83 -10.39 -6.97
C ARG A 25 23.71 -10.46 -5.44
N ARG A 26 22.52 -10.80 -4.95
CA ARG A 26 22.23 -10.96 -3.53
C ARG A 26 22.14 -12.43 -3.18
N ARG A 27 22.24 -12.76 -1.89
CA ARG A 27 22.00 -14.13 -1.45
C ARG A 27 20.50 -14.43 -1.52
N PHE A 28 20.18 -15.69 -1.74
CA PHE A 28 18.80 -16.17 -1.76
C PHE A 28 18.03 -15.80 -0.48
N GLU A 29 18.67 -15.99 0.67
CA GLU A 29 18.11 -15.65 2.00
C GLU A 29 17.74 -14.17 2.10
N ASP A 30 18.60 -13.28 1.61
CA ASP A 30 18.36 -11.83 1.69
C ASP A 30 17.18 -11.42 0.78
N VAL A 31 16.97 -12.09 -0.36
CA VAL A 31 15.84 -11.85 -1.26
C VAL A 31 14.53 -12.36 -0.67
N VAL A 32 14.56 -13.53 -0.04
CA VAL A 32 13.38 -14.11 0.63
C VAL A 32 12.96 -13.24 1.83
N LEU A 33 13.93 -12.78 2.63
CA LEU A 33 13.67 -11.89 3.76
C LEU A 33 13.09 -10.55 3.32
N ASP A 34 13.61 -9.94 2.25
CA ASP A 34 13.05 -8.70 1.71
C ASP A 34 11.63 -8.90 1.16
N GLY A 35 11.36 -10.04 0.51
CA GLY A 35 10.02 -10.38 0.05
C GLY A 35 9.02 -10.53 1.20
N LEU A 36 9.42 -11.24 2.26
CA LEU A 36 8.62 -11.37 3.48
C LEU A 36 8.40 -10.01 4.16
N ARG A 37 9.44 -9.19 4.22
CA ARG A 37 9.35 -7.83 4.76
C ARG A 37 8.33 -7.01 3.99
N ARG A 38 8.40 -7.01 2.66
CA ARG A 38 7.46 -6.27 1.82
C ARG A 38 6.02 -6.77 1.98
N ALA A 39 5.81 -8.08 2.07
CA ALA A 39 4.48 -8.65 2.30
C ALA A 39 3.89 -8.27 3.67
N VAL A 40 4.74 -8.00 4.67
CA VAL A 40 4.31 -7.57 6.01
C VAL A 40 4.13 -6.05 6.09
N GLU A 41 5.01 -5.27 5.45
CA GLU A 41 4.98 -3.81 5.47
C GLU A 41 3.97 -3.21 4.47
N GLU A 42 3.73 -3.88 3.35
CA GLU A 42 2.75 -3.52 2.33
C GLU A 42 1.72 -4.66 2.22
N PRO A 43 0.85 -4.85 3.22
CA PRO A 43 -0.25 -5.80 3.11
C PRO A 43 -1.13 -5.38 1.92
N ASP A 44 -1.48 -6.35 1.06
CA ASP A 44 -2.47 -6.11 0.02
C ASP A 44 -3.72 -5.50 0.69
N VAL A 45 -4.10 -4.30 0.28
CA VAL A 45 -5.25 -3.58 0.85
C VAL A 45 -6.50 -4.47 0.77
N GLU A 46 -6.60 -5.32 -0.24
CA GLU A 46 -7.68 -6.30 -0.45
C GLU A 46 -7.72 -7.43 0.58
N ALA A 47 -6.61 -7.70 1.29
CA ALA A 47 -6.51 -8.71 2.33
C ALA A 47 -6.67 -8.14 3.74
N LEU A 48 -6.78 -6.82 3.89
CA LEU A 48 -7.02 -6.18 5.18
C LEU A 48 -8.46 -6.43 5.64
N PRO A 49 -8.69 -6.77 6.92
CA PRO A 49 -10.02 -6.69 7.51
C PRO A 49 -10.59 -5.28 7.38
N ASP A 50 -11.91 -5.16 7.21
CA ASP A 50 -12.60 -3.88 7.03
C ASP A 50 -12.20 -2.84 8.10
N ASP A 51 -12.07 -3.26 9.37
CA ASP A 51 -11.66 -2.39 10.48
C ASP A 51 -10.22 -1.87 10.34
N SER A 52 -9.30 -2.72 9.86
CA SER A 52 -7.90 -2.33 9.62
C SER A 52 -7.76 -1.45 8.39
N LEU A 53 -8.63 -1.64 7.40
CA LEU A 53 -8.70 -0.80 6.21
C LEU A 53 -9.25 0.59 6.55
N LEU A 54 -10.30 0.67 7.36
CA LEU A 54 -10.80 1.95 7.90
C LEU A 54 -9.75 2.66 8.75
N ALA A 55 -9.04 1.94 9.62
CA ALA A 55 -7.95 2.51 10.41
C ALA A 55 -6.79 3.02 9.54
N LEU A 56 -6.49 2.35 8.41
CA LEU A 56 -5.50 2.81 7.45
C LEU A 56 -5.98 4.07 6.71
N CYS A 57 -7.24 4.15 6.31
CA CYS A 57 -7.84 5.36 5.74
C CYS A 57 -7.75 6.54 6.72
N ASP A 58 -8.09 6.31 8.00
CA ASP A 58 -8.01 7.31 9.06
C ASP A 58 -6.56 7.76 9.34
N ALA A 59 -5.59 6.87 9.21
CA ALA A 59 -4.17 7.18 9.36
C ALA A 59 -3.60 7.95 8.15
N THR A 60 -4.16 7.74 6.95
CA THR A 60 -3.70 8.36 5.71
C THR A 60 -4.22 9.79 5.58
N MET A 61 -5.46 10.04 6.00
CA MET A 61 -6.09 11.34 5.85
C MET A 61 -7.06 11.63 6.99
N SER A 62 -6.98 12.83 7.57
CA SER A 62 -7.84 13.22 8.68
C SER A 62 -9.34 13.18 8.32
N PRO A 63 -10.24 12.96 9.29
CA PRO A 63 -11.69 12.91 9.01
C PRO A 63 -12.23 14.17 8.31
N ALA A 64 -11.70 15.35 8.67
CA ALA A 64 -12.10 16.60 8.04
C ALA A 64 -11.69 16.68 6.56
N ASN A 65 -10.53 16.11 6.22
CA ASN A 65 -10.04 16.07 4.84
C ASN A 65 -10.79 14.99 4.02
N GLN A 66 -11.18 13.86 4.64
CA GLN A 66 -12.05 12.86 4.01
C GLN A 66 -13.43 13.43 3.64
N ASP A 67 -14.07 14.15 4.57
CA ASP A 67 -15.37 14.80 4.34
C ASP A 67 -15.28 15.88 3.24
N ALA A 68 -14.21 16.68 3.28
CA ALA A 68 -13.93 17.68 2.25
C ALA A 68 -13.72 17.03 0.88
N LEU A 69 -12.90 15.97 0.79
CA LEU A 69 -12.66 15.23 -0.44
C LEU A 69 -13.95 14.62 -0.99
N GLY A 70 -14.78 14.01 -0.14
CA GLY A 70 -16.08 13.46 -0.54
C GLY A 70 -17.00 14.51 -1.15
N THR A 71 -17.08 15.69 -0.53
CA THR A 71 -17.88 16.82 -1.03
C THR A 71 -17.37 17.31 -2.38
N LEU A 72 -16.04 17.49 -2.52
CA LEU A 72 -15.41 17.94 -3.76
C LEU A 72 -15.58 16.93 -4.90
N LEU A 73 -15.50 15.63 -4.61
CA LEU A 73 -15.73 14.57 -5.62
C LEU A 73 -17.18 14.52 -6.11
N VAL A 74 -18.15 14.86 -5.25
CA VAL A 74 -19.56 14.99 -5.65
C VAL A 74 -19.73 16.20 -6.58
N LEU A 75 -19.21 17.37 -6.20
CA LEU A 75 -19.26 18.58 -7.03
C LEU A 75 -18.51 18.41 -8.36
N HIS A 76 -17.40 17.69 -8.36
CA HIS A 76 -16.63 17.35 -9.56
C HIS A 76 -17.46 16.46 -10.50
N ARG A 77 -18.16 15.46 -9.96
CA ARG A 77 -19.06 14.58 -10.73
C ARG A 77 -20.27 15.33 -11.30
N GLU A 78 -20.76 16.33 -10.59
CA GLU A 78 -21.85 17.20 -11.02
C GLU A 78 -21.40 18.31 -11.98
N GLY A 79 -20.08 18.47 -12.19
CA GLY A 79 -19.51 19.50 -13.06
C GLY A 79 -19.67 20.92 -12.51
N THR A 80 -19.95 21.07 -11.22
CA THR A 80 -20.23 22.35 -10.54
C THR A 80 -19.05 22.84 -9.70
N LEU A 81 -17.90 22.15 -9.78
CA LEU A 81 -16.69 22.49 -9.06
C LEU A 81 -16.15 23.86 -9.48
N SER A 82 -15.97 24.76 -8.52
CA SER A 82 -15.32 26.05 -8.74
C SER A 82 -13.80 25.91 -8.89
N GLY A 83 -13.13 26.96 -9.37
CA GLY A 83 -11.67 26.94 -9.56
C GLY A 83 -10.88 26.77 -8.25
N ASP A 84 -11.37 27.36 -7.15
CA ASP A 84 -10.74 27.23 -5.84
C ASP A 84 -10.96 25.83 -5.25
N GLU A 85 -12.15 25.25 -5.46
CA GLU A 85 -12.47 23.86 -5.08
C GLU A 85 -11.69 22.83 -5.90
N ALA A 86 -11.44 23.10 -7.18
CA ALA A 86 -10.59 22.28 -8.04
C ALA A 86 -9.13 22.27 -7.56
N ALA A 87 -8.58 23.44 -7.24
CA ALA A 87 -7.23 23.53 -6.68
C ALA A 87 -7.13 22.83 -5.32
N HIS A 88 -8.17 22.91 -4.49
CA HIS A 88 -8.20 22.22 -3.20
C HIS A 88 -8.29 20.68 -3.36
N LEU A 89 -9.09 20.21 -4.32
CA LEU A 89 -9.19 18.80 -4.69
C LEU A 89 -7.84 18.24 -5.18
N ASP A 90 -7.12 18.99 -6.02
CA ASP A 90 -5.80 18.60 -6.53
C ASP A 90 -4.76 18.47 -5.40
N VAL A 91 -4.82 19.34 -4.39
CA VAL A 91 -3.95 19.24 -3.20
C VAL A 91 -4.27 17.99 -2.39
N LEU A 92 -5.56 17.71 -2.15
CA LEU A 92 -6.00 16.53 -1.39
C LEU A 92 -5.69 15.20 -2.09
N MET A 93 -5.61 15.19 -3.42
CA MET A 93 -5.26 13.99 -4.20
C MET A 93 -3.76 13.78 -4.41
N ALA A 94 -2.94 14.79 -4.09
CA ALA A 94 -1.49 14.74 -4.26
C ALA A 94 -0.73 14.39 -2.96
N GLU A 95 -1.42 14.36 -1.81
CA GLU A 95 -0.90 13.92 -0.51
C GLU A 95 -0.86 12.39 -0.36
#